data_AF-A0A2E5EVY6-F1
#
_entry.id   AF-A0A2E5EVY6-F1
#
_cell.length_a   1.000
_cell.length_b   1.000
_cell.length_c   1.000
_cell.angle_alpha   90.00
_cell.angle_beta   90.00
_cell.angle_gamma   90.00
#
_symmetry.space_group_name_H-M   'P 1'
#
loop_
_entity.id
_entity.type
_entity.pdbx_description
1 polymer ?
#
loop_
_entity_poly.entity_id
_entity_poly.type
_entity_poly.pdbx_seq_one_letter_code
_entity_poly.pdbx_strand_id
1 'polypeptide(L)'
;MRLLLLALIITTPIIADPLLTYTGYAYESDGKSLIYTDHYKELNHQGRHQAKVTYRDPKANIMAQKTIYYNENKASPSFRFENHVTGVIASVNVGKDIQIAYKKSHDSKFEYHTQKLTDNTVIDAGFHYFIRRHWTTLINGDSQEISYLSPSKGRYFTLEIKAIPSITPKTSRFIIQPRSFLARLFVTPIIVTYKSKSKQLLRYQGASNIKLSKVSLTIDMRINHPN
;
A
#
# COMPACT_ATOMS: atom_id res chain seq x y z
N MET A 1 35.38 -33.47 44.50
CA MET A 1 34.38 -33.69 43.45
C MET A 1 33.71 -32.34 43.15
N ARG A 2 34.12 -31.63 42.09
CA ARG A 2 33.58 -30.30 41.73
C ARG A 2 32.50 -30.50 40.65
N LEU A 3 31.24 -30.22 40.97
CA LEU A 3 30.16 -30.15 40.00
C LEU A 3 30.30 -28.88 39.15
N LEU A 4 30.42 -29.03 37.83
CA LEU A 4 30.24 -27.95 36.86
C LEU A 4 28.75 -27.82 36.55
N LEU A 5 28.17 -26.66 36.88
CA LEU A 5 26.81 -26.29 36.49
C LEU A 5 26.86 -25.67 35.09
N LEU A 6 26.30 -26.37 34.09
CA LEU A 6 26.14 -25.82 32.74
C LEU A 6 24.90 -24.91 32.74
N ALA A 7 25.10 -23.59 32.60
CA ALA A 7 24.01 -22.64 32.42
C ALA A 7 23.55 -22.68 30.95
N LEU A 8 22.36 -23.25 30.72
CA LEU A 8 21.71 -23.26 29.41
C LEU A 8 21.12 -21.88 29.13
N ILE A 9 21.77 -21.12 28.24
CA ILE A 9 21.25 -19.82 27.78
C ILE A 9 20.09 -20.10 26.81
N ILE A 10 18.86 -20.04 27.30
CA ILE A 10 17.66 -20.08 26.46
C ILE A 10 17.51 -18.70 25.82
N THR A 11 17.94 -18.56 24.56
CA THR A 11 17.67 -17.36 23.78
C THR A 11 16.22 -17.41 23.31
N THR A 12 15.32 -16.70 24.00
CA THR A 12 13.98 -16.48 23.46
C THR A 12 14.09 -15.54 22.25
N PRO A 13 13.56 -15.92 21.08
CA PRO A 13 13.53 -15.01 19.94
C PRO A 13 12.64 -13.82 20.32
N ILE A 14 13.23 -12.63 20.40
CA ILE A 14 12.47 -11.38 20.55
C ILE A 14 11.66 -11.20 19.26
N ILE A 15 10.39 -11.60 19.31
CA ILE A 15 9.42 -11.23 18.28
C ILE A 15 9.07 -9.78 18.54
N ALA A 16 9.57 -8.87 17.71
CA ALA A 16 9.21 -7.46 17.81
C ALA A 16 7.70 -7.29 17.59
N ASP A 17 7.04 -6.62 18.54
CA ASP A 17 5.65 -6.25 18.40
C ASP A 17 5.46 -5.35 17.17
N PRO A 18 4.37 -5.54 16.42
CA PRO A 18 4.10 -4.69 15.28
C PRO A 18 3.82 -3.25 15.72
N LEU A 19 4.30 -2.30 14.91
CA LEU A 19 4.00 -0.87 15.05
C LEU A 19 2.55 -0.56 14.69
N LEU A 20 2.01 -1.30 13.71
CA LEU A 20 0.63 -1.16 13.23
C LEU A 20 0.17 -2.47 12.61
N THR A 21 -1.05 -2.87 12.93
CA THR A 21 -1.76 -3.95 12.25
C THR A 21 -3.16 -3.51 11.89
N TYR A 22 -3.69 -4.03 10.79
CA TYR A 22 -5.10 -3.93 10.45
C TYR A 22 -5.49 -5.04 9.47
N THR A 23 -6.79 -5.29 9.34
CA THR A 23 -7.34 -6.10 8.26
C THR A 23 -8.26 -5.25 7.40
N GLY A 24 -7.98 -5.16 6.11
CA GLY A 24 -8.91 -4.61 5.13
C GLY A 24 -9.78 -5.71 4.53
N TYR A 25 -11.06 -5.43 4.38
CA TYR A 25 -12.04 -6.30 3.76
C TYR A 25 -12.48 -5.65 2.45
N ALA A 26 -12.02 -6.21 1.33
CA ALA A 26 -12.29 -5.68 -0.01
C ALA A 26 -13.57 -6.30 -0.57
N TYR A 27 -14.61 -5.48 -0.68
CA TYR A 27 -15.88 -5.85 -1.28
C TYR A 27 -15.96 -5.42 -2.74
N GLU A 28 -16.87 -6.02 -3.51
CA GLU A 28 -17.34 -5.45 -4.77
C GLU A 28 -17.86 -4.03 -4.58
N SER A 29 -17.98 -3.28 -5.67
CA SER A 29 -18.38 -1.86 -5.62
C SER A 29 -19.77 -1.64 -5.03
N ASP A 30 -20.63 -2.67 -5.00
CA ASP A 30 -21.93 -2.65 -4.32
C ASP A 30 -21.84 -2.80 -2.79
N GLY A 31 -20.65 -3.13 -2.27
CA GLY A 31 -20.35 -3.29 -0.86
C GLY A 31 -20.87 -4.57 -0.22
N LYS A 32 -21.34 -5.56 -1.00
CA LYS A 32 -22.00 -6.78 -0.50
C LYS A 32 -21.10 -8.00 -0.57
N SER A 33 -20.48 -8.24 -1.72
CA SER A 33 -19.70 -9.45 -1.97
C SER A 33 -18.25 -9.27 -1.54
N LEU A 34 -17.78 -10.03 -0.55
CA LEU A 34 -16.37 -10.03 -0.15
C LEU A 34 -15.53 -10.71 -1.25
N ILE A 35 -14.56 -9.98 -1.81
CA ILE A 35 -13.66 -10.48 -2.84
C ILE A 35 -12.39 -11.04 -2.18
N TYR A 36 -11.78 -10.29 -1.26
CA TYR A 36 -10.56 -10.70 -0.56
C TYR A 36 -10.36 -9.90 0.73
N THR A 37 -9.46 -10.38 1.59
CA THR A 37 -8.93 -9.61 2.73
C THR A 37 -7.47 -9.25 2.52
N ASP A 38 -7.05 -8.07 2.99
CA ASP A 38 -5.65 -7.73 3.15
C ASP A 38 -5.27 -7.66 4.64
N HIS A 39 -4.23 -8.39 5.02
CA HIS A 39 -3.74 -8.42 6.40
C HIS A 39 -2.43 -7.67 6.45
N TYR A 40 -2.46 -6.47 7.01
CA TYR A 40 -1.33 -5.56 7.10
C TYR A 40 -0.63 -5.70 8.45
N LYS A 41 0.70 -5.79 8.41
CA LYS A 41 1.57 -5.74 9.60
C LYS A 41 2.79 -4.88 9.30
N GLU A 42 2.91 -3.76 10.00
CA GLU A 42 4.09 -2.90 10.00
C GLU A 42 4.91 -3.14 11.26
N LEU A 43 6.22 -3.22 11.12
CA LEU A 43 7.14 -3.51 12.20
C LEU A 43 8.54 -2.93 11.92
N ASN A 44 9.33 -2.80 12.98
CA ASN A 44 10.77 -2.62 12.84
C ASN A 44 11.43 -4.00 12.88
N HIS A 45 12.12 -4.38 11.81
CA HIS A 45 12.87 -5.63 11.73
C HIS A 45 14.35 -5.31 11.50
N GLN A 46 15.21 -5.69 12.45
CA GLN A 46 16.66 -5.46 12.38
C GLN A 46 17.01 -3.98 12.10
N GLY A 47 16.33 -3.06 12.81
CA GLY A 47 16.52 -1.62 12.64
C GLY A 47 15.93 -1.02 11.35
N ARG A 48 15.27 -1.82 10.52
CA ARG A 48 14.62 -1.36 9.28
C ARG A 48 13.11 -1.34 9.44
N HIS A 49 12.51 -0.22 9.03
CA HIS A 49 11.07 -0.05 9.05
C HIS A 49 10.44 -0.77 7.85
N GLN A 50 9.57 -1.74 8.10
CA GLN A 50 9.03 -2.64 7.08
C GLN A 50 7.53 -2.87 7.29
N ALA A 51 6.85 -3.25 6.21
CA ALA A 51 5.51 -3.81 6.31
C ALA A 51 5.33 -5.05 5.45
N LYS A 52 4.43 -5.93 5.89
CA LYS A 52 3.98 -7.10 5.13
C LYS A 52 2.47 -7.02 4.94
N VAL A 53 2.02 -7.37 3.74
CA VAL A 53 0.61 -7.48 3.39
C VAL A 53 0.37 -8.88 2.85
N THR A 54 -0.56 -9.61 3.45
CA THR A 54 -1.00 -10.92 2.92
C THR A 54 -2.44 -10.78 2.43
N TYR A 55 -2.66 -11.10 1.15
CA TYR A 55 -3.97 -11.09 0.54
C TYR A 55 -4.56 -12.49 0.55
N ARG A 56 -5.79 -12.64 1.08
CA ARG A 56 -6.47 -13.93 1.17
C ARG A 56 -7.82 -13.92 0.49
N ASP A 57 -8.19 -15.05 -0.11
CA ASP A 57 -9.55 -15.26 -0.61
C ASP A 57 -10.56 -15.39 0.56
N PRO A 58 -11.89 -15.42 0.29
CA PRO A 58 -12.89 -15.60 1.35
C PRO A 58 -12.81 -16.94 2.08
N LYS A 59 -12.07 -17.91 1.54
CA LYS A 59 -11.78 -19.22 2.17
C LYS A 59 -10.45 -19.21 2.95
N ALA A 60 -9.84 -18.03 3.13
CA ALA A 60 -8.56 -17.79 3.80
C ALA A 60 -7.30 -18.35 3.11
N ASN A 61 -7.38 -18.76 1.84
CA ASN A 61 -6.21 -19.16 1.05
C ASN A 61 -5.40 -17.93 0.65
N ILE A 62 -4.06 -18.03 0.71
CA ILE A 62 -3.18 -16.95 0.31
C ILE A 62 -3.18 -16.81 -1.21
N MET A 63 -3.55 -15.63 -1.71
CA MET A 63 -3.56 -15.32 -3.14
C MET A 63 -2.34 -14.50 -3.56
N ALA A 64 -1.90 -13.58 -2.71
CA ALA A 64 -0.80 -12.68 -2.99
C ALA A 64 -0.11 -12.20 -1.71
N GLN A 65 1.12 -11.73 -1.83
CA GLN A 65 1.89 -11.16 -0.74
C GLN A 65 2.63 -9.90 -1.20
N LYS A 66 2.78 -8.94 -0.30
CA LYS A 66 3.59 -7.73 -0.48
C LYS A 66 4.53 -7.55 0.70
N THR A 67 5.79 -7.26 0.43
CA THR A 67 6.75 -6.79 1.44
C THR A 67 7.21 -5.39 1.05
N ILE A 68 7.12 -4.45 1.98
CA ILE A 68 7.43 -3.03 1.80
C ILE A 68 8.60 -2.69 2.71
N TYR A 69 9.58 -1.97 2.18
CA TYR A 69 10.75 -1.47 2.89
C TYR A 69 10.72 0.05 2.84
N TYR A 70 10.42 0.67 3.98
CA TYR A 70 10.37 2.11 4.09
C TYR A 70 11.79 2.67 4.22
N ASN A 71 12.12 3.62 3.35
CA ASN A 71 13.28 4.49 3.49
C ASN A 71 12.90 5.74 4.32
N GLU A 72 13.81 6.71 4.41
CA GLU A 72 13.55 7.99 5.10
C GLU A 72 12.29 8.68 4.55
N ASN A 73 12.15 8.73 3.21
CA ASN A 73 10.96 9.23 2.56
C ASN A 73 9.89 8.13 2.39
N LYS A 74 9.14 7.84 3.46
CA LYS A 74 8.08 6.81 3.45
C LYS A 74 7.01 6.92 2.33
N ALA A 75 6.95 8.03 1.58
CA ALA A 75 6.11 8.17 0.39
C ALA A 75 6.64 7.43 -0.85
N SER A 76 7.93 7.09 -0.90
CA SER A 76 8.58 6.38 -2.01
C SER A 76 9.30 5.10 -1.53
N PRO A 77 8.59 4.13 -0.93
CA PRO A 77 9.22 2.91 -0.43
C PRO A 77 9.69 1.98 -1.55
N SER A 78 10.64 1.11 -1.21
CA SER A 78 10.91 -0.10 -2.01
C SER A 78 9.88 -1.18 -1.67
N PHE A 79 9.56 -2.05 -2.61
CA PHE A 79 8.69 -3.20 -2.31
C PHE A 79 8.91 -4.38 -3.25
N ARG A 80 8.39 -5.54 -2.82
CA ARG A 80 8.19 -6.72 -3.66
C ARG A 80 6.76 -7.22 -3.47
N PHE A 81 6.08 -7.46 -4.58
CA PHE A 81 4.72 -7.97 -4.65
C PHE A 81 4.69 -9.20 -5.55
N GLU A 82 3.97 -10.21 -5.10
CA GLU A 82 3.76 -11.46 -5.83
C GLU A 82 2.31 -11.90 -5.69
N ASN A 83 1.69 -12.24 -6.81
CA ASN A 83 0.32 -12.75 -6.87
C ASN A 83 0.35 -14.16 -7.49
N HIS A 84 0.10 -15.17 -6.67
CA HIS A 84 0.20 -16.57 -7.05
C HIS A 84 -0.94 -17.02 -7.99
N VAL A 85 -2.09 -16.34 -7.92
CA VAL A 85 -3.26 -16.64 -8.78
C VAL A 85 -2.98 -16.26 -10.23
N THR A 86 -2.43 -15.06 -10.47
CA THR A 86 -2.24 -14.52 -11.83
C THR A 86 -0.80 -14.61 -12.33
N GLY A 87 0.17 -14.82 -11.44
CA GLY A 87 1.59 -14.78 -11.74
C GLY A 87 2.14 -13.36 -11.90
N VAL A 88 1.40 -12.35 -11.46
CA VAL A 88 1.90 -10.97 -11.44
C VAL A 88 3.01 -10.85 -10.40
N ILE A 89 4.15 -10.30 -10.82
CA ILE A 89 5.24 -9.92 -9.92
C ILE A 89 5.56 -8.46 -10.18
N ALA A 90 5.72 -7.68 -9.11
CA ALA A 90 6.22 -6.32 -9.20
C ALA A 90 7.27 -6.10 -8.11
N SER A 91 8.43 -5.57 -8.49
CA SER A 91 9.46 -5.14 -7.54
C SER A 91 9.93 -3.75 -7.88
N VAL A 92 10.07 -2.93 -6.84
CA VAL A 92 10.62 -1.59 -6.91
C VAL A 92 11.74 -1.49 -5.87
N ASN A 93 12.94 -1.14 -6.32
CA ASN A 93 14.09 -0.88 -5.46
C ASN A 93 14.51 0.58 -5.62
N VAL A 94 14.40 1.33 -4.53
CA VAL A 94 14.69 2.77 -4.46
C VAL A 94 16.08 2.95 -3.88
N GLY A 95 17.03 3.34 -4.73
CA GLY A 95 18.37 3.78 -4.36
C GLY A 95 18.69 5.13 -4.97
N LYS A 96 19.87 5.28 -5.59
CA LYS A 96 20.22 6.47 -6.39
C LYS A 96 19.24 6.67 -7.56
N ASP A 97 18.89 5.57 -8.21
CA ASP A 97 17.82 5.47 -9.19
C ASP A 97 16.78 4.46 -8.68
N ILE A 98 15.59 4.50 -9.26
CA ILE A 98 14.53 3.53 -8.97
C ILE A 98 14.58 2.43 -10.02
N GLN A 99 14.88 1.22 -9.59
CA GLN A 99 14.85 0.02 -10.43
C GLN A 99 13.50 -0.67 -10.30
N ILE A 100 12.90 -1.03 -11.44
CA ILE A 100 11.59 -1.63 -11.52
C ILE A 100 11.70 -2.94 -12.29
N ALA A 101 11.16 -4.02 -11.74
CA ALA A 101 10.93 -5.28 -12.43
C ALA A 101 9.45 -5.63 -12.36
N TYR A 102 8.84 -5.91 -13.51
CA TYR A 102 7.43 -6.23 -13.61
C TYR A 102 7.20 -7.47 -14.49
N LYS A 103 6.39 -8.41 -14.01
CA LYS A 103 5.90 -9.57 -14.77
C LYS A 103 4.38 -9.54 -14.74
N LYS A 104 3.75 -9.56 -15.90
CA LYS A 104 2.30 -9.35 -16.07
C LYS A 104 1.45 -10.59 -15.75
N SER A 105 1.99 -11.79 -15.93
CA SER A 105 1.33 -13.08 -15.65
C SER A 105 2.35 -14.21 -15.63
N HIS A 106 1.94 -15.43 -15.26
CA HIS A 106 2.77 -16.64 -15.27
C HIS A 106 3.59 -16.83 -16.55
N ASP A 107 2.94 -16.64 -17.71
CA ASP A 107 3.55 -16.86 -19.05
C ASP A 107 4.28 -15.63 -19.62
N SER A 108 4.26 -14.50 -18.90
CA SER A 108 4.91 -13.28 -19.36
C SER A 108 6.39 -13.25 -18.98
N LYS A 109 7.21 -12.60 -19.82
CA LYS A 109 8.59 -12.24 -19.45
C LYS A 109 8.60 -11.07 -18.46
N PHE A 110 9.73 -10.88 -17.79
CA PHE A 110 9.96 -9.68 -17.01
C PHE A 110 10.24 -8.48 -17.93
N GLU A 111 9.63 -7.36 -17.61
CA GLU A 111 9.92 -6.02 -18.10
C GLU A 111 10.72 -5.28 -17.03
N TYR A 112 11.78 -4.58 -17.45
CA TYR A 112 12.67 -3.85 -16.56
C TYR A 112 12.71 -2.37 -16.95
N HIS A 113 12.63 -1.50 -15.95
CA HIS A 113 12.70 -0.06 -16.14
C HIS A 113 13.57 0.59 -15.08
N THR A 114 14.13 1.74 -15.43
CA THR A 114 14.84 2.61 -14.49
C THR A 114 14.22 4.00 -14.55
N GLN A 115 13.99 4.60 -13.38
CA GLN A 115 13.43 5.95 -13.25
C GLN A 115 14.24 6.78 -12.25
N LYS A 116 14.24 8.09 -12.43
CA LYS A 116 14.84 9.02 -11.45
C LYS A 116 13.91 9.18 -10.25
N LEU A 117 14.48 9.18 -9.04
CA LEU A 117 13.76 9.57 -7.84
C LEU A 117 13.60 11.10 -7.83
N THR A 118 12.40 11.58 -7.50
CA THR A 118 12.10 13.00 -7.33
C THR A 118 11.44 13.22 -5.96
N ASP A 119 11.46 14.45 -5.44
CA ASP A 119 10.91 14.77 -4.12
C ASP A 119 9.41 14.45 -4.00
N ASN A 120 8.69 14.57 -5.11
CA ASN A 120 7.24 14.35 -5.20
C ASN A 120 6.89 12.91 -5.63
N THR A 121 7.87 12.01 -5.68
CA THR A 121 7.65 10.60 -6.05
C THR A 121 6.80 9.91 -5.00
N VAL A 122 5.70 9.30 -5.44
CA VAL A 122 4.84 8.44 -4.62
C VAL A 122 4.77 7.04 -5.22
N ILE A 123 4.98 6.02 -4.39
CA ILE A 123 5.02 4.62 -4.82
C ILE A 123 4.11 3.78 -3.92
N ASP A 124 3.10 3.15 -4.51
CA ASP A 124 2.24 2.15 -3.85
C ASP A 124 1.72 2.58 -2.46
N ALA A 125 2.06 1.86 -1.38
CA ALA A 125 1.66 2.21 0.00
C ALA A 125 2.11 3.61 0.46
N GLY A 126 3.02 4.25 -0.27
CA GLY A 126 3.50 5.61 -0.02
C GLY A 126 2.41 6.68 -0.04
N PHE A 127 1.28 6.46 -0.71
CA PHE A 127 0.12 7.37 -0.64
C PHE A 127 -0.31 7.66 0.80
N HIS A 128 -0.34 6.64 1.65
CA HIS A 128 -0.75 6.77 3.05
C HIS A 128 0.16 7.76 3.81
N TYR A 129 1.47 7.61 3.63
CA TYR A 129 2.46 8.47 4.27
C TYR A 129 2.49 9.87 3.70
N PHE A 130 2.31 10.02 2.38
CA PHE A 130 2.21 11.32 1.75
C PHE A 130 1.01 12.11 2.30
N ILE A 131 -0.18 11.51 2.33
CA ILE A 131 -1.39 12.16 2.87
C ILE A 131 -1.21 12.57 4.33
N ARG A 132 -0.60 11.70 5.16
CA ARG A 132 -0.35 12.02 6.57
C ARG A 132 0.64 13.15 6.76
N ARG A 133 1.68 13.23 5.92
CA ARG A 133 2.68 14.31 5.93
C ARG A 133 2.06 15.65 5.52
N HIS A 134 1.26 15.66 4.46
CA HIS A 134 0.60 16.86 3.92
C HIS A 134 -0.79 17.12 4.50
N TRP A 135 -1.10 16.50 5.64
CA TRP A 135 -2.46 16.47 6.19
C TRP A 135 -3.06 17.86 6.38
N THR A 136 -2.32 18.77 7.04
CA THR A 136 -2.78 20.13 7.35
C THR A 136 -3.09 20.92 6.08
N THR A 137 -2.20 20.86 5.09
CA THR A 137 -2.38 21.48 3.77
C THR A 137 -3.64 20.96 3.10
N LEU A 138 -3.82 19.63 3.05
CA LEU A 138 -4.97 19.01 2.39
C LEU A 138 -6.30 19.36 3.07
N ILE A 139 -6.38 19.35 4.40
CA ILE A 139 -7.64 19.68 5.11
C ILE A 139 -8.00 21.16 5.03
N ASN A 140 -7.02 22.04 4.80
CA ASN A 140 -7.24 23.47 4.57
C ASN A 140 -7.77 23.78 3.16
N GLY A 141 -7.89 22.76 2.29
CA GLY A 141 -8.46 22.88 0.95
C GLY A 141 -7.43 22.90 -0.18
N ASP A 142 -6.14 23.00 0.15
CA ASP A 142 -5.08 22.96 -0.85
C ASP A 142 -4.96 21.57 -1.47
N SER A 143 -4.71 21.53 -2.77
CA SER A 143 -4.38 20.28 -3.45
C SER A 143 -2.87 20.04 -3.48
N GLN A 144 -2.47 18.78 -3.55
CA GLN A 144 -1.07 18.37 -3.63
C GLN A 144 -0.85 17.56 -4.91
N GLU A 145 0.07 18.03 -5.74
CA GLU A 145 0.51 17.28 -6.90
C GLU A 145 1.56 16.24 -6.51
N ILE A 146 1.47 15.06 -7.11
CA ILE A 146 2.41 13.97 -6.92
C ILE A 146 2.81 13.35 -8.26
N SER A 147 4.02 12.79 -8.29
CA SER A 147 4.50 11.93 -9.37
C SER A 147 4.34 10.47 -8.95
N TYR A 148 3.21 9.87 -9.30
CA TYR A 148 2.97 8.45 -8.99
C TYR A 148 3.73 7.54 -9.95
N LEU A 149 4.61 6.70 -9.42
CA LEU A 149 5.33 5.71 -10.20
C LEU A 149 4.50 4.43 -10.33
N SER A 150 4.14 4.06 -11.57
CA SER A 150 3.43 2.81 -11.83
C SER A 150 4.41 1.70 -12.22
N PRO A 151 4.56 0.63 -11.41
CA PRO A 151 5.45 -0.49 -11.74
C PRO A 151 5.04 -1.21 -13.01
N SER A 152 3.73 -1.37 -13.25
CA SER A 152 3.21 -2.07 -14.43
C SER A 152 3.33 -1.30 -15.73
N LYS A 153 3.66 -0.01 -15.66
CA LYS A 153 3.90 0.86 -16.81
C LYS A 153 5.34 1.35 -16.91
N GLY A 154 6.15 1.09 -15.89
CA GLY A 154 7.55 1.53 -15.84
C GLY A 154 7.77 3.04 -15.87
N ARG A 155 6.74 3.86 -15.60
CA ARG A 155 6.77 5.33 -15.76
C ARG A 155 5.89 6.07 -14.76
N TYR A 156 6.09 7.38 -14.70
CA TYR A 156 5.35 8.30 -13.85
C TYR A 156 4.00 8.73 -14.44
N PHE A 157 3.08 9.03 -13.54
CA PHE A 157 1.81 9.70 -13.80
C PHE A 157 1.62 10.86 -12.82
N THR A 158 1.27 12.04 -13.34
CA THR A 158 0.95 13.20 -12.51
C THR A 158 -0.47 13.08 -11.96
N LEU A 159 -0.57 12.91 -10.64
CA LEU A 159 -1.83 12.85 -9.92
C LEU A 159 -1.97 14.05 -8.99
N GLU A 160 -3.20 14.32 -8.60
CA GLU A 160 -3.56 15.31 -7.60
C GLU A 160 -4.26 14.61 -6.43
N ILE A 161 -3.89 15.01 -5.21
CA ILE A 161 -4.60 14.66 -3.98
C ILE A 161 -5.28 15.93 -3.46
N LYS A 162 -6.58 15.85 -3.17
CA LYS A 162 -7.34 16.96 -2.57
C LYS A 162 -8.35 16.45 -1.57
N ALA A 163 -8.70 17.29 -0.59
CA ALA A 163 -9.83 17.00 0.29
C ALA A 163 -11.16 17.04 -0.47
N ILE A 164 -12.11 16.21 -0.03
CA ILE A 164 -13.49 16.21 -0.49
C ILE A 164 -14.43 16.22 0.73
N PRO A 165 -15.72 16.57 0.56
CA PRO A 165 -16.67 16.60 1.66
C PRO A 165 -16.67 15.29 2.47
N SER A 166 -16.53 15.46 3.78
CA SER A 166 -16.54 14.34 4.73
C SER A 166 -17.96 13.85 4.97
N ILE A 167 -18.11 12.55 5.24
CA ILE A 167 -19.43 11.95 5.52
C ILE A 167 -19.86 12.27 6.96
N THR A 168 -18.89 12.35 7.87
CA THR A 168 -19.12 12.70 9.28
C THR A 168 -18.06 13.69 9.75
N PRO A 169 -18.31 14.46 10.83
CA PRO A 169 -17.30 15.34 11.42
C PRO A 169 -16.07 14.60 11.96
N LYS A 170 -16.16 13.29 12.20
CA LYS A 170 -15.08 12.44 12.72
C LYS A 170 -14.18 11.86 11.64
N THR A 171 -14.48 12.14 10.37
CA THR A 171 -13.76 11.60 9.21
C THR A 171 -13.18 12.71 8.35
N SER A 172 -12.07 12.42 7.68
CA SER A 172 -11.50 13.25 6.61
C SER A 172 -11.38 12.40 5.35
N ARG A 173 -11.76 12.95 4.20
CA ARG A 173 -11.76 12.23 2.92
C ARG A 173 -10.86 12.92 1.91
N PHE A 174 -10.11 12.13 1.17
CA PHE A 174 -9.26 12.62 0.09
C PHE A 174 -9.55 11.84 -1.18
N ILE A 175 -9.55 12.55 -2.30
CA ILE A 175 -9.61 11.97 -3.63
C ILE A 175 -8.22 12.06 -4.26
N ILE A 176 -7.81 10.98 -4.92
CA ILE A 176 -6.58 10.84 -5.67
C ILE A 176 -6.99 10.57 -7.13
N GLN A 177 -6.59 11.45 -8.03
CA GLN A 177 -7.06 11.42 -9.42
C GLN A 177 -6.02 12.03 -10.36
N PRO A 178 -6.10 11.79 -11.69
CA PRO A 178 -5.25 12.50 -12.63
C PRO A 178 -5.37 14.02 -12.50
N ARG A 179 -4.27 14.75 -12.66
CA ARG A 179 -4.31 16.22 -12.68
C ARG A 179 -5.05 16.74 -13.92
N SER A 180 -4.80 16.13 -15.08
CA SER A 180 -5.45 16.49 -16.35
C SER A 180 -6.95 16.20 -16.33
N PHE A 181 -7.78 17.19 -16.66
CA PHE A 181 -9.23 17.04 -16.77
C PHE A 181 -9.64 15.95 -17.76
N LEU A 182 -9.01 15.91 -18.94
CA LEU A 182 -9.29 14.88 -19.96
C LEU A 182 -8.99 13.48 -19.43
N ALA A 183 -7.90 13.32 -18.67
CA ALA A 183 -7.56 12.02 -18.08
C ALA A 183 -8.56 11.58 -17.00
N ARG A 184 -9.21 12.52 -16.29
CA ARG A 184 -10.25 12.21 -15.28
C ARG A 184 -11.50 11.56 -15.88
N LEU A 185 -11.78 11.77 -17.17
CA LEU A 185 -12.93 11.17 -17.84
C LEU A 185 -12.78 9.64 -18.03
N PHE A 186 -11.55 9.13 -18.01
CA PHE A 186 -11.25 7.73 -18.32
C PHE A 186 -10.67 6.93 -17.15
N VAL A 187 -10.31 7.61 -16.05
CA VAL A 187 -9.67 6.99 -14.89
C VAL A 187 -10.56 7.17 -13.66
N THR A 188 -11.06 6.05 -13.13
CA THR A 188 -11.78 6.05 -11.86
C THR A 188 -10.84 6.52 -10.75
N PRO A 189 -11.22 7.56 -9.98
CA PRO A 189 -10.39 8.07 -8.90
C PRO A 189 -10.32 7.08 -7.73
N ILE A 190 -9.30 7.24 -6.90
CA ILE A 190 -9.24 6.59 -5.60
C ILE A 190 -9.79 7.55 -4.55
N ILE A 191 -10.65 7.07 -3.68
CA ILE A 191 -11.15 7.80 -2.52
C ILE A 191 -10.70 7.08 -1.26
N VAL A 192 -10.04 7.81 -0.37
CA VAL A 192 -9.59 7.31 0.93
C VAL A 192 -10.27 8.08 2.04
N THR A 193 -10.75 7.35 3.05
CA THR A 193 -11.40 7.93 4.23
C THR A 193 -10.58 7.60 5.45
N TYR A 194 -10.31 8.62 6.26
CA TYR A 194 -9.51 8.54 7.47
C TYR A 194 -10.31 8.97 8.69
N LYS A 195 -9.94 8.45 9.87
CA LYS A 195 -10.36 9.01 11.17
C LYS A 195 -9.61 10.32 11.40
N SER A 196 -10.31 11.45 11.53
CA SER A 196 -9.68 12.77 11.49
C SER A 196 -8.63 12.97 12.60
N LYS A 197 -8.92 12.50 13.81
CA LYS A 197 -8.05 12.70 14.99
C LYS A 197 -6.78 11.85 14.92
N SER A 198 -6.88 10.57 14.58
CA SER A 198 -5.74 9.64 14.60
C SER A 198 -5.05 9.50 13.24
N LYS A 199 -5.65 10.01 12.16
CA LYS A 199 -5.19 9.82 10.77
C LYS A 199 -5.06 8.34 10.39
N GLN A 200 -5.86 7.47 11.01
CA GLN A 200 -5.97 6.05 10.66
C GLN A 200 -6.85 5.90 9.42
N LEU A 201 -6.40 5.09 8.45
CA LEU A 201 -7.16 4.79 7.24
C LEU A 201 -8.33 3.87 7.60
N LEU A 202 -9.56 4.25 7.23
CA LEU A 202 -10.79 3.52 7.53
C LEU A 202 -11.41 2.88 6.29
N ARG A 203 -11.27 3.51 5.13
CA ARG A 203 -11.88 3.05 3.88
C ARG A 203 -11.03 3.42 2.67
N TYR A 204 -10.96 2.54 1.68
CA TYR A 204 -10.38 2.77 0.38
C TYR A 204 -11.41 2.37 -0.69
N GLN A 205 -11.64 3.24 -1.67
CA GLN A 205 -12.54 2.98 -2.78
C GLN A 205 -11.80 3.31 -4.08
N GLY A 206 -11.77 2.38 -5.03
CA GLY A 206 -11.03 2.57 -6.28
C GLY A 206 -10.59 1.25 -6.89
N ALA A 207 -9.62 1.30 -7.80
CA ALA A 207 -9.07 0.10 -8.41
C ALA A 207 -8.51 -0.87 -7.35
N SER A 208 -8.75 -2.17 -7.55
CA SER A 208 -8.25 -3.24 -6.69
C SER A 208 -6.72 -3.20 -6.56
N ASN A 209 -6.23 -3.46 -5.35
CA ASN A 209 -4.78 -3.53 -5.08
C ASN A 209 -4.12 -4.77 -5.70
N ILE A 210 -4.92 -5.79 -6.05
CA ILE A 210 -4.45 -7.02 -6.70
C ILE A 210 -5.28 -7.33 -7.93
N LYS A 211 -4.64 -7.94 -8.93
CA LYS A 211 -5.29 -8.43 -10.12
C LYS A 211 -5.77 -9.86 -9.89
N LEU A 212 -7.08 -10.11 -10.05
CA LEU A 212 -7.67 -11.46 -9.92
C LEU A 212 -8.07 -12.07 -11.27
N SER A 213 -8.28 -11.22 -12.28
CA SER A 213 -8.58 -11.65 -13.65
C SER A 213 -7.98 -10.64 -14.65
N LYS A 214 -8.23 -10.82 -15.95
CA LYS A 214 -7.79 -9.83 -16.96
C LYS A 214 -8.48 -8.47 -16.78
N VAL A 215 -9.68 -8.45 -16.20
CA VAL A 215 -10.50 -7.25 -15.98
C VAL A 215 -10.07 -6.56 -14.69
N SER A 216 -9.93 -5.23 -14.74
CA SER A 216 -9.66 -4.43 -13.54
C SER A 216 -10.94 -4.32 -12.72
N LEU A 217 -10.85 -4.61 -11.43
CA LEU A 217 -11.97 -4.51 -10.50
C LEU A 217 -11.90 -3.21 -9.72
N THR A 218 -13.05 -2.59 -9.48
CA THR A 218 -13.20 -1.53 -8.49
C THR A 218 -13.74 -2.12 -7.21
N ILE A 219 -13.15 -1.75 -6.09
CA ILE A 219 -13.47 -2.30 -4.77
C ILE A 219 -13.87 -1.21 -3.79
N ASP A 220 -14.66 -1.62 -2.79
CA ASP A 220 -14.86 -0.89 -1.55
C ASP A 220 -14.18 -1.66 -0.41
N MET A 221 -13.03 -1.18 0.04
CA MET A 221 -12.27 -1.80 1.11
C MET A 221 -12.52 -1.09 2.44
N ARG A 222 -13.01 -1.83 3.44
CA ARG A 222 -13.24 -1.37 4.81
C ARG A 222 -12.13 -1.87 5.71
N ILE A 223 -11.52 -1.00 6.50
CA ILE A 223 -10.33 -1.32 7.28
C ILE A 223 -10.67 -1.38 8.77
N ASN A 224 -10.36 -2.51 9.37
CA ASN A 224 -10.51 -2.77 10.79
C ASN A 224 -9.14 -2.75 11.48
N HIS A 225 -8.97 -1.82 12.41
CA HIS A 225 -7.80 -1.76 13.29
C HIS A 225 -8.13 -2.55 14.56
N PRO A 226 -7.24 -3.43 15.06
CA PRO A 226 -7.45 -4.07 16.35
C PRO A 226 -7.53 -2.99 17.43
N ASN A 227 -8.42 -3.22 18.40
CA ASN A 227 -8.59 -2.35 19.58
C ASN A 227 -7.39 -2.46 20.52
#